data_AF-A0A3T1D5T2-F1
#
_entry.id   AF-A0A3T1D5T2-F1
#
_cell.length_a   1.000
_cell.length_b   1.000
_cell.length_c   1.000
_cell.angle_alpha   90.00
_cell.angle_beta   90.00
_cell.angle_gamma   90.00
#
_symmetry.space_group_name_H-M   'P 1'
#
loop_
_entity.id
_entity.type
_entity.pdbx_description
1 polymer ?
#
loop_
_entity_poly.entity_id
_entity_poly.type
_entity_poly.pdbx_seq_one_letter_code
_entity_poly.pdbx_strand_id
1 'polypeptide(L)'
;MAKRDSKPKINKLEDKYVISPSQYEEGRTELTDDQRVKVDQLSQLITGYYDNFFTLAGSYTPRSYLDIIRSQLDLRVKDNMMEPHERLEALRILEELRRALGIE
;
A
#
# COMPACT_ATOMS: atom_id res chain seq x y z
N MET A 1 43.04 -21.71 -16.03
CA MET A 1 42.79 -20.36 -16.59
C MET A 1 41.29 -20.21 -16.87
N ALA A 2 40.70 -19.10 -16.40
CA ALA A 2 39.37 -18.49 -16.68
C ALA A 2 38.14 -19.41 -16.86
N LYS A 3 37.22 -19.54 -15.88
CA LYS A 3 36.06 -18.65 -15.58
C LYS A 3 35.28 -18.16 -16.81
N ARG A 4 33.99 -18.53 -16.89
CA ARG A 4 32.85 -17.59 -16.90
C ARG A 4 31.53 -18.35 -16.86
N ASP A 5 30.99 -18.45 -15.64
CA ASP A 5 29.56 -18.50 -15.37
C ASP A 5 28.84 -17.44 -16.20
N SER A 6 27.74 -17.81 -16.86
CA SER A 6 26.73 -16.87 -17.32
C SER A 6 25.39 -17.36 -16.81
N LYS A 7 25.13 -17.13 -15.53
CA LYS A 7 23.77 -17.16 -14.99
C LYS A 7 22.95 -16.12 -15.77
N PRO A 8 21.72 -16.44 -16.21
CA PRO A 8 20.87 -15.43 -16.82
C PRO A 8 20.66 -14.31 -15.79
N LYS A 9 20.93 -13.08 -16.21
CA LYS A 9 20.66 -11.88 -15.42
C LYS A 9 19.18 -11.90 -15.07
N ILE A 10 18.88 -12.05 -13.79
CA ILE A 10 17.56 -11.79 -13.23
C ILE A 10 17.18 -10.40 -13.71
N ASN A 11 16.16 -10.32 -14.57
CA ASN A 11 15.56 -9.06 -14.96
C ASN A 11 15.13 -8.38 -13.65
N LYS A 12 15.80 -7.26 -13.34
CA LYS A 12 15.40 -6.38 -12.26
C LYS A 12 13.96 -5.96 -12.58
N LEU A 13 13.02 -6.47 -11.79
CA LEU A 13 11.68 -5.89 -11.68
C LEU A 13 11.88 -4.39 -11.50
N GLU A 14 11.34 -3.63 -12.44
CA GLU A 14 11.51 -2.18 -12.53
C GLU A 14 11.19 -1.51 -11.19
N ASP A 15 12.09 -0.62 -10.78
CA ASP A 15 12.04 0.25 -9.60
C ASP A 15 10.77 1.14 -9.58
N LYS A 16 9.59 0.57 -9.27
CA LYS A 16 8.33 1.33 -9.15
C LYS A 16 7.70 1.36 -7.75
N TYR A 17 8.35 0.78 -6.75
CA TYR A 17 7.80 0.76 -5.39
C TYR A 17 8.90 0.98 -4.35
N VAL A 18 9.36 2.22 -4.19
CA VAL A 18 10.19 2.57 -3.04
C VAL A 18 9.31 3.26 -2.01
N ILE A 19 8.60 2.46 -1.21
CA ILE A 19 8.27 2.87 0.15
C ILE A 19 9.63 2.96 0.84
N SER A 20 10.17 4.17 1.03
CA SER A 20 11.38 4.33 1.81
C SER A 20 10.99 4.20 3.29
N PRO A 21 11.39 3.14 4.00
CA PRO A 21 10.91 2.91 5.38
C PRO A 21 11.22 4.07 6.32
N SER A 22 12.25 4.88 6.01
CA SER A 22 12.64 6.05 6.80
C SER A 22 11.61 7.19 6.83
N GLN A 23 10.58 7.16 5.99
CA GLN A 23 9.55 8.21 5.95
C GLN A 23 8.35 7.92 6.85
N TYR A 24 8.22 6.69 7.34
CA TYR A 24 7.05 6.20 8.07
C TYR A 24 7.48 5.69 9.44
N GLU A 25 6.63 5.90 10.43
CA GLU A 25 6.88 5.44 11.79
C GLU A 25 6.60 3.94 11.90
N GLU A 26 7.63 3.19 12.29
CA GLU A 26 7.50 1.77 12.61
C GLU A 26 6.57 1.55 13.80
N GLY A 27 5.81 0.48 13.75
CA GLY A 27 4.88 0.13 14.81
C GLY A 27 4.04 -1.09 14.44
N ARG A 28 2.94 -1.28 15.16
CA ARG A 28 1.99 -2.34 14.85
C ARG A 28 0.59 -1.77 14.87
N THR A 29 -0.11 -1.93 13.75
CA THR A 29 -1.52 -1.66 13.61
C THR A 29 -2.27 -2.98 13.72
N GLU A 30 -3.17 -3.09 14.69
CA GLU A 30 -4.07 -4.23 14.82
C GLU A 30 -5.37 -3.93 14.09
N LEU A 31 -5.73 -4.79 13.14
CA LEU A 31 -6.95 -4.65 12.35
C LEU A 31 -8.02 -5.63 12.80
N THR A 32 -9.20 -5.11 13.13
CA THR A 32 -10.44 -5.90 13.29
C THR A 32 -10.90 -6.45 11.94
N ASP A 33 -11.80 -7.43 11.95
CA ASP A 33 -12.33 -8.03 10.72
C ASP A 33 -13.00 -6.98 9.81
N ASP A 34 -13.77 -6.06 10.37
CA ASP A 34 -14.39 -4.96 9.62
C ASP A 34 -13.35 -4.02 8.99
N GLN A 35 -12.25 -3.75 9.69
CA GLN A 35 -11.16 -2.93 9.17
C GLN A 35 -10.39 -3.65 8.06
N ARG A 36 -10.24 -4.98 8.17
CA ARG A 36 -9.62 -5.81 7.12
C ARG A 36 -10.42 -5.76 5.83
N VAL A 37 -11.75 -5.87 5.90
CA VAL A 37 -12.62 -5.75 4.72
C VAL A 37 -12.40 -4.40 4.01
N LYS A 38 -12.24 -3.30 4.76
CA LYS A 38 -11.93 -1.98 4.17
C LYS A 38 -10.56 -1.94 3.52
N VAL A 39 -9.56 -2.57 4.14
CA VAL A 39 -8.20 -2.68 3.59
C VAL A 39 -8.19 -3.51 2.31
N ASP A 40 -8.96 -4.59 2.25
CA ASP A 40 -9.07 -5.44 1.06
C ASP A 40 -9.73 -4.66 -0.10
N GLN A 41 -10.79 -3.91 0.20
CA GLN A 41 -11.42 -3.01 -0.78
C GLN A 41 -10.44 -1.95 -1.31
N LEU A 42 -9.66 -1.32 -0.41
CA LEU A 42 -8.63 -0.36 -0.79
C LEU A 42 -7.53 -1.02 -1.64
N SER A 43 -7.09 -2.22 -1.26
CA SER A 43 -6.06 -2.97 -1.99
C SER A 43 -6.54 -3.32 -3.40
N GLN A 44 -7.80 -3.73 -3.54
CA GLN A 44 -8.41 -4.01 -4.84
C GLN A 44 -8.53 -2.76 -5.71
N LEU A 45 -9.02 -1.63 -5.16
CA LEU A 45 -9.15 -0.37 -5.91
C LEU A 45 -7.79 0.19 -6.32
N ILE A 46 -6.80 0.19 -5.42
CA ILE A 46 -5.51 0.85 -5.65
C ILE A 46 -4.56 -0.05 -6.44
N THR A 47 -4.62 -1.37 -6.27
CA THR A 47 -3.62 -2.27 -6.86
C THR A 47 -4.18 -3.35 -7.76
N GLY A 48 -5.46 -3.69 -7.64
CA GLY A 48 -6.07 -4.85 -8.29
C GLY A 48 -5.78 -6.19 -7.59
N TYR A 49 -5.11 -6.16 -6.43
CA TYR A 49 -4.77 -7.32 -5.62
C TYR A 49 -5.30 -7.16 -4.19
N TYR A 50 -5.90 -8.21 -3.64
CA TYR A 50 -6.55 -8.15 -2.32
C TYR A 50 -5.59 -7.97 -1.13
N ASP A 51 -4.39 -8.57 -1.17
CA ASP A 51 -3.54 -8.70 0.02
C ASP A 51 -2.44 -7.62 0.17
N ASN A 52 -2.36 -6.66 -0.77
CA ASN A 52 -1.16 -5.83 -0.89
C ASN A 52 -0.89 -4.93 0.33
N PHE A 53 -1.93 -4.48 1.03
CA PHE A 53 -1.77 -3.65 2.23
C PHE A 53 -1.86 -4.42 3.55
N PHE A 54 -2.40 -5.64 3.54
CA PHE A 54 -2.60 -6.42 4.77
C PHE A 54 -1.31 -6.65 5.56
N THR A 55 -0.21 -6.93 4.85
CA THR A 55 1.10 -7.21 5.46
C THR A 55 1.73 -5.98 6.11
N LEU A 56 1.40 -4.77 5.66
CA LEU A 56 1.98 -3.53 6.16
C LEU A 56 1.50 -3.19 7.58
N ALA A 57 0.29 -3.62 7.96
CA ALA A 57 -0.25 -3.36 9.28
C ALA A 57 0.66 -3.90 10.41
N GLY A 58 1.42 -4.98 10.15
CA GLY A 58 2.37 -5.54 11.11
C GLY A 58 3.65 -4.75 11.33
N SER A 59 3.91 -3.70 10.53
CA SER A 59 5.20 -2.99 10.50
C SER A 59 5.10 -1.48 10.77
N TYR A 60 3.89 -0.90 10.76
CA TYR A 60 3.72 0.55 10.89
C TYR A 60 2.65 0.93 11.93
N THR A 61 2.80 2.11 12.54
CA THR A 61 1.76 2.70 13.39
C THR A 61 0.48 2.97 12.60
N PRO A 62 -0.70 3.06 13.24
CA PRO A 62 -1.97 3.28 12.53
C PRO A 62 -1.95 4.48 11.58
N ARG A 63 -1.28 5.57 11.99
CA ARG A 63 -1.12 6.77 11.16
C ARG A 63 -0.23 6.52 9.94
N SER A 64 0.96 5.98 10.17
CA SER A 64 1.91 5.65 9.09
C SER A 64 1.36 4.62 8.12
N TYR A 65 0.61 3.64 8.62
CA TYR A 65 -0.08 2.64 7.79
C TYR A 65 -1.06 3.31 6.81
N LEU A 66 -1.89 4.24 7.28
CA LEU A 66 -2.79 5.00 6.42
C LEU A 66 -2.05 5.93 5.46
N ASP A 67 -0.98 6.57 5.91
CA ASP A 67 -0.17 7.47 5.08
C ASP A 67 0.48 6.70 3.91
N ILE A 68 0.88 5.44 4.12
CA ILE A 68 1.36 4.56 3.04
C ILE A 68 0.25 4.28 2.02
N ILE A 69 -0.94 3.85 2.48
CA ILE A 69 -2.08 3.58 1.58
C ILE A 69 -2.46 4.84 0.80
N ARG A 70 -2.48 6.00 1.47
CA ARG A 70 -2.75 7.30 0.87
C ARG A 70 -1.73 7.64 -0.21
N SER A 71 -0.46 7.40 0.06
CA SER A 71 0.63 7.65 -0.90
C SER A 71 0.48 6.77 -2.15
N GLN A 72 0.10 5.51 -1.99
CA GLN A 72 -0.15 4.60 -3.12
C GLN A 72 -1.37 5.02 -3.94
N LEU A 73 -2.44 5.46 -3.28
CA LEU A 73 -3.60 6.06 -3.95
C LEU A 73 -3.20 7.31 -4.76
N ASP A 74 -2.45 8.23 -4.16
CA ASP A 74 -2.04 9.47 -4.84
C ASP A 74 -1.09 9.20 -6.02
N LEU A 75 -0.24 8.18 -5.94
CA LEU A 75 0.58 7.72 -7.08
C LEU A 75 -0.29 7.21 -8.23
N ARG A 76 -1.28 6.36 -7.95
CA ARG A 76 -2.22 5.86 -8.98
C ARG A 76 -3.01 6.97 -9.65
N VAL A 77 -3.46 7.95 -8.87
CA VAL A 77 -4.16 9.13 -9.39
C VAL A 77 -3.23 9.97 -10.26
N LYS A 78 -1.99 10.22 -9.81
CA LYS A 78 -0.99 10.99 -10.56
C LYS A 78 -0.64 10.34 -11.90
N ASP A 79 -0.59 9.01 -11.93
CA ASP A 79 -0.29 8.24 -13.14
C ASP A 79 -1.51 8.05 -14.07
N ASN A 80 -2.66 8.66 -13.76
CA ASN A 80 -3.95 8.47 -14.46
C ASN A 80 -4.36 6.99 -14.58
N MET A 81 -4.03 6.19 -13.57
CA MET A 81 -4.32 4.75 -13.51
C MET A 81 -5.56 4.43 -12.66
N MET A 82 -6.37 5.43 -12.35
CA MET A 82 -7.56 5.30 -11.51
C MET A 82 -8.61 6.31 -11.98
N GLU A 83 -9.83 5.82 -12.15
CA GLU A 83 -10.95 6.65 -12.59
C GLU A 83 -11.42 7.59 -11.46
N PRO A 84 -12.05 8.74 -11.79
CA PRO A 84 -12.51 9.69 -10.78
C PRO A 84 -13.46 9.10 -9.73
N HIS A 85 -14.31 8.15 -10.12
CA HIS A 85 -15.26 7.50 -9.20
C HIS A 85 -14.55 6.52 -8.26
N GLU A 86 -13.60 5.72 -8.75
CA GLU A 86 -12.77 4.82 -7.94
C GLU A 86 -11.95 5.62 -6.92
N ARG A 87 -11.42 6.78 -7.33
CA ARG A 87 -10.70 7.69 -6.42
C ARG A 87 -11.61 8.18 -5.29
N LEU A 88 -12.82 8.62 -5.61
CA LEU A 88 -13.78 9.10 -4.60
C LEU A 88 -14.16 7.97 -3.63
N GLU A 89 -14.36 6.77 -4.14
CA GLU A 89 -14.65 5.60 -3.32
C GLU A 89 -13.47 5.24 -2.41
N ALA A 90 -12.25 5.17 -2.94
CA ALA A 90 -11.04 4.90 -2.17
C ALA A 90 -10.83 5.95 -1.06
N LEU A 91 -11.03 7.24 -1.36
CA LEU A 91 -10.98 8.31 -0.36
C LEU A 91 -12.00 8.14 0.76
N ARG A 92 -13.23 7.75 0.41
CA ARG A 92 -14.29 7.49 1.40
C ARG A 92 -13.92 6.33 2.32
N ILE A 93 -13.47 5.21 1.75
CA ILE A 93 -13.09 4.01 2.53
C ILE A 93 -11.88 4.33 3.41
N LEU A 94 -10.91 5.09 2.91
CA LEU A 94 -9.74 5.50 3.67
C LEU A 94 -10.10 6.38 4.87
N GLU A 95 -11.05 7.32 4.70
CA GLU A 95 -11.55 8.16 5.79
C GLU A 95 -12.36 7.33 6.82
N GLU A 96 -13.17 6.36 6.38
CA GLU A 96 -13.85 5.44 7.28
C GLU A 96 -12.85 4.60 8.09
N LEU A 97 -11.79 4.10 7.44
CA LEU A 97 -10.73 3.34 8.11
C LEU A 97 -9.96 4.22 9.10
N ARG A 98 -9.66 5.48 8.75
CA ARG A 98 -9.04 6.45 9.65
C ARG A 98 -9.84 6.64 10.94
N ARG A 99 -11.16 6.84 10.82
CA ARG A 99 -12.06 6.96 11.98
C ARG A 99 -12.12 5.67 12.78
N ALA A 100 -12.20 4.53 12.12
CA ALA A 100 -12.24 3.23 12.77
C ALA A 100 -10.95 2.91 13.56
N LEU A 101 -9.81 3.47 13.13
CA LEU A 101 -8.52 3.35 13.82
C LEU A 101 -8.34 4.40 14.93
N GLY A 102 -9.31 5.30 15.16
CA GLY A 102 -9.25 6.31 16.22
C GLY A 102 -8.26 7.45 15.95
N ILE A 103 -7.97 7.76 14.68
CA ILE A 103 -7.03 8.82 14.30
C ILE A 103 -7.81 10.11 14.03
N GLU A 104 -7.74 11.05 14.97
CA GLU A 104 -8.35 12.39 14.89
C GLU A 104 -7.49 13.41 14.12
#